data_AF-A0A8S1WYG0-F1
#
_entry.id   AF-A0A8S1WYG0-F1
#
_cell.length_a   1.000
_cell.length_b   1.000
_cell.length_c   1.000
_cell.angle_alpha   90.00
_cell.angle_beta   90.00
_cell.angle_gamma   90.00
#
_symmetry.space_group_name_H-M   'P 1'
#
loop_
_entity.id
_entity.type
_entity.pdbx_description
1 polymer ?
#
loop_
_entity_poly.entity_id
_entity_poly.type
_entity_poly.pdbx_seq_one_letter_code
_entity_poly.pdbx_strand_id
1 'polypeptide(L)'
;MILVSFIKIIFPLPFLLYKDCVQIPGSDCIDNSWTNAHEVVECQGINYMGSFTGGRKISRTYWCPSEKQIKFSFTLAKFDSWDNESVFVYKDNVLIDNISYGPYEGTPMCVLSYFPDLMVKKLYQFILSKGQNYVKFELVDNLQAISEESWGIRDIKIEVLEPCVDFYSECNFQGDLWKICSGNQTTFAKFVPFKIKSIYILNGITVQLRDSKYHGGILKTYTSNQTCLDDFHFPKYEKLQ
;
A
#
# COMPACT_ATOMS: atom_id res chain seq x y z
N MET A 1 -14.68 9.05 -33.20
CA MET A 1 -13.66 10.07 -32.91
C MET A 1 -14.16 10.96 -31.78
N ILE A 2 -13.59 10.86 -30.58
CA ILE A 2 -14.14 11.47 -29.35
C ILE A 2 -13.43 12.80 -29.06
N LEU A 3 -14.17 13.91 -29.00
CA LEU A 3 -13.60 15.24 -28.75
C LEU A 3 -13.43 15.49 -27.25
N VAL A 4 -12.22 15.44 -26.72
CA VAL A 4 -11.99 15.58 -25.28
C VAL A 4 -12.24 17.02 -24.83
N SER A 5 -13.17 17.22 -23.90
CA SER A 5 -13.47 18.53 -23.28
C SER A 5 -12.83 18.69 -21.90
N PHE A 6 -12.83 17.63 -21.10
CA PHE A 6 -12.11 17.56 -19.84
C PHE A 6 -11.66 16.13 -19.51
N ILE A 7 -10.69 16.05 -18.60
CA ILE A 7 -10.18 14.85 -17.98
C ILE A 7 -10.55 14.93 -16.50
N LYS A 8 -11.33 13.97 -16.01
CA LYS A 8 -11.63 13.83 -14.58
C LYS A 8 -10.94 12.60 -14.04
N ILE A 9 -10.30 12.74 -12.88
CA ILE A 9 -9.58 11.65 -12.21
C ILE A 9 -10.15 11.52 -10.81
N ILE A 10 -10.46 10.29 -10.43
CA ILE A 10 -11.02 9.94 -9.12
C ILE A 10 -10.04 8.99 -8.44
N PHE A 11 -9.53 9.40 -7.29
CA PHE A 11 -8.59 8.62 -6.49
C PHE A 11 -9.32 8.01 -5.29
N PRO A 12 -9.17 6.71 -5.02
CA PRO A 12 -9.59 6.15 -3.75
C PRO A 12 -8.64 6.63 -2.65
N LEU A 13 -9.21 7.10 -1.53
CA LEU A 13 -8.44 7.50 -0.34
C LEU A 13 -8.86 6.64 0.86
N PRO A 14 -7.91 6.01 1.57
CA PRO A 14 -6.48 5.89 1.23
C PRO A 14 -6.24 5.02 -0.02
N PHE A 15 -5.12 5.23 -0.70
CA PHE A 15 -4.72 4.37 -1.82
C PHE A 15 -4.01 3.12 -1.31
N LEU A 16 -4.81 2.08 -1.07
CA LEU A 16 -4.39 0.85 -0.43
C LEU A 16 -3.91 -0.18 -1.47
N LEU A 17 -2.64 -0.58 -1.40
CA LEU A 17 -2.11 -1.71 -2.18
C LEU A 17 -2.42 -3.05 -1.52
N TYR A 18 -2.39 -3.05 -0.19
CA TYR A 18 -2.61 -4.25 0.61
C TYR A 18 -3.12 -3.88 2.00
N LYS A 19 -4.04 -4.68 2.51
CA LYS A 19 -4.48 -4.69 3.91
C LYS A 19 -4.65 -6.14 4.34
N ASP A 20 -4.08 -6.49 5.48
CA ASP A 20 -4.26 -7.81 6.07
C ASP A 20 -5.68 -8.00 6.62
N CYS A 21 -6.00 -9.26 6.83
CA CYS A 21 -7.21 -9.70 7.48
C CYS A 21 -6.84 -10.53 8.70
N VAL A 22 -7.18 -10.02 9.88
CA VAL A 22 -7.01 -10.73 11.15
C VAL A 22 -8.24 -10.44 12.02
N GLN A 23 -9.33 -11.18 11.83
CA GLN A 23 -10.52 -11.19 12.72
C GLN A 23 -11.10 -12.62 12.86
N ILE A 24 -11.77 -12.88 14.00
CA ILE A 24 -12.02 -14.20 14.63
C ILE A 24 -13.38 -14.86 14.20
N PRO A 25 -13.81 -16.00 14.80
CA PRO A 25 -14.20 -17.23 14.13
C PRO A 25 -15.64 -17.22 13.59
N GLY A 26 -15.85 -17.88 12.44
CA GLY A 26 -17.13 -17.91 11.73
C GLY A 26 -17.20 -17.03 10.47
N SER A 27 -16.07 -16.45 10.01
CA SER A 27 -15.94 -15.92 8.64
C SER A 27 -14.50 -16.01 8.10
N ASP A 28 -14.37 -15.95 6.77
CA ASP A 28 -13.29 -16.51 5.95
C ASP A 28 -12.05 -15.63 5.73
N CYS A 29 -11.44 -14.99 6.73
CA CYS A 29 -10.14 -14.36 6.45
C CYS A 29 -9.12 -14.39 7.58
N ILE A 30 -8.32 -15.45 7.56
CA ILE A 30 -6.96 -15.47 8.09
C ILE A 30 -6.02 -15.22 6.91
N ASP A 31 -5.35 -14.06 6.85
CA ASP A 31 -4.34 -13.83 5.82
C ASP A 31 -2.98 -14.46 6.21
N ASN A 32 -2.85 -15.77 5.91
CA ASN A 32 -1.65 -16.57 6.14
C ASN A 32 -0.60 -16.47 5.01
N SER A 33 -0.60 -15.41 4.21
CA SER A 33 0.34 -15.31 3.08
C SER A 33 1.72 -14.74 3.46
N TRP A 34 1.96 -14.50 4.74
CA TRP A 34 3.31 -14.34 5.28
C TRP A 34 3.96 -15.71 5.49
N THR A 35 5.24 -15.84 5.15
CA THR A 35 5.98 -17.09 5.35
C THR A 35 6.11 -17.40 6.84
N ASN A 36 5.87 -18.64 7.26
CA ASN A 36 5.99 -19.11 8.65
C ASN A 36 5.08 -18.37 9.66
N ALA A 37 3.93 -17.89 9.20
CA ALA A 37 3.01 -17.08 9.97
C ALA A 37 1.60 -17.69 9.91
N HIS A 38 1.43 -18.85 10.52
CA HIS A 38 0.17 -19.61 10.52
C HIS A 38 -0.53 -19.60 11.87
N GLU A 39 0.19 -19.17 12.89
CA GLU A 39 -0.25 -19.06 14.26
C GLU A 39 -1.16 -17.83 14.42
N VAL A 40 -2.20 -17.99 15.23
CA VAL A 40 -3.06 -16.88 15.66
C VAL A 40 -3.17 -16.91 17.18
N VAL A 41 -2.98 -15.75 17.80
CA VAL A 41 -3.15 -15.54 19.24
C VAL A 41 -4.24 -14.50 19.47
N GLU A 42 -5.15 -14.80 20.38
CA GLU A 42 -6.23 -13.91 20.79
C GLU A 42 -5.84 -13.18 22.07
N CYS A 43 -6.11 -11.88 22.10
CA CYS A 43 -6.00 -11.06 23.29
C CYS A 43 -7.14 -10.06 23.35
N GLN A 44 -7.97 -10.12 24.40
CA GLN A 44 -9.08 -9.19 24.64
C GLN A 44 -10.07 -9.12 23.44
N GLY A 45 -10.39 -10.26 22.84
CA GLY A 45 -11.28 -10.38 21.69
C GLY A 45 -10.65 -9.93 20.36
N ILE A 46 -9.33 -9.72 20.34
CA ILE A 46 -8.57 -9.29 19.17
C ILE A 46 -7.58 -10.39 18.78
N ASN A 47 -7.59 -10.79 17.50
CA ASN A 47 -6.58 -11.67 16.96
C ASN A 47 -5.32 -10.93 16.49
N TYR A 48 -4.18 -11.58 16.67
CA TYR A 48 -2.89 -11.24 16.09
C TYR A 48 -2.34 -12.47 15.36
N MET A 49 -1.64 -12.23 14.25
CA MET A 49 -0.79 -13.24 13.63
C MET A 49 0.44 -13.45 14.53
N GLY A 50 0.58 -14.64 15.12
CA GLY A 50 1.47 -14.95 16.25
C GLY A 50 0.85 -16.02 17.17
N SER A 51 1.38 -16.35 18.34
CA SER A 51 2.52 -15.76 19.02
C SER A 51 3.86 -16.33 18.50
N PHE A 52 4.75 -15.44 18.08
CA PHE A 52 6.07 -15.76 17.57
C PHE A 52 7.12 -15.59 18.67
N THR A 53 8.10 -16.48 18.71
CA THR A 53 9.20 -16.50 19.68
C THR A 53 10.31 -17.42 19.19
N GLY A 54 11.46 -17.45 19.89
CA GLY A 54 12.51 -18.45 19.67
C GLY A 54 13.35 -18.21 18.42
N GLY A 55 13.58 -16.95 18.05
CA GLY A 55 14.27 -16.60 16.82
C GLY A 55 13.39 -16.72 15.58
N ARG A 56 12.06 -16.56 15.72
CA ARG A 56 11.12 -16.73 14.63
C ARG A 56 11.33 -15.66 13.57
N LYS A 57 11.18 -16.07 12.32
CA LYS A 57 11.25 -15.21 11.14
C LYS A 57 10.03 -15.37 10.27
N ILE A 58 9.35 -14.26 10.00
CA ILE A 58 8.25 -14.15 9.04
C ILE A 58 8.61 -13.15 7.95
N SER A 59 8.12 -13.36 6.74
CA SER A 59 8.40 -12.45 5.63
C SER A 59 7.31 -12.43 4.59
N ARG A 60 7.22 -11.32 3.85
CA ARG A 60 6.33 -11.20 2.71
C ARG A 60 6.86 -10.19 1.70
N THR A 61 6.64 -10.49 0.42
CA THR A 61 6.91 -9.58 -0.69
C THR A 61 5.61 -8.99 -1.21
N TYR A 62 5.58 -7.68 -1.39
CA TYR A 62 4.45 -6.95 -1.95
C TYR A 62 4.83 -6.38 -3.31
N TRP A 63 3.92 -6.49 -4.28
CA TRP A 63 4.01 -5.67 -5.48
C TRP A 63 3.75 -4.21 -5.10
N CYS A 64 4.56 -3.30 -5.63
CA CYS A 64 4.44 -1.88 -5.39
C CYS A 64 4.83 -1.11 -6.66
N PRO A 65 4.20 0.02 -6.98
CA PRO A 65 4.59 0.82 -8.12
C PRO A 65 5.96 1.50 -7.89
N SER A 66 6.83 1.43 -8.89
CA SER A 66 8.15 2.09 -8.88
C SER A 66 8.04 3.60 -8.76
N GLU A 67 9.06 4.23 -8.16
CA GLU A 67 9.17 5.69 -7.99
C GLU A 67 8.00 6.33 -7.22
N LYS A 68 7.29 5.54 -6.40
CA LYS A 68 6.21 6.03 -5.53
C LYS A 68 6.63 6.02 -4.06
N GLN A 69 6.06 6.97 -3.31
CA GLN A 69 6.17 6.99 -1.86
C GLN A 69 5.21 5.95 -1.26
N ILE A 70 5.78 4.94 -0.61
CA ILE A 70 5.08 3.84 0.01
C ILE A 70 5.10 4.02 1.53
N LYS A 71 3.97 3.70 2.17
CA LYS A 71 3.84 3.59 3.61
C LYS A 71 3.53 2.15 3.97
N PHE A 72 4.39 1.55 4.79
CA PHE A 72 4.14 0.27 5.45
C PHE A 72 3.79 0.53 6.91
N SER A 73 2.70 -0.07 7.40
CA SER A 73 2.35 0.04 8.82
C SER A 73 1.74 -1.25 9.33
N PHE A 74 1.92 -1.52 10.61
CA PHE A 74 1.29 -2.62 11.33
C PHE A 74 1.18 -2.28 12.82
N THR A 75 0.38 -3.03 13.56
CA THR A 75 0.37 -3.02 15.03
C THR A 75 1.19 -4.21 15.50
N LEU A 76 2.23 -3.95 16.29
CA LEU A 76 2.98 -4.96 17.01
C LEU A 76 2.34 -5.21 18.37
N ALA A 77 2.14 -6.46 18.72
CA ALA A 77 1.86 -6.91 20.07
C ALA A 77 3.14 -7.48 20.68
N LYS A 78 3.60 -6.88 21.77
CA LYS A 78 4.49 -7.52 22.75
C LYS A 78 3.58 -8.28 23.73
N PHE A 79 3.84 -9.57 23.87
CA PHE A 79 3.22 -10.39 24.89
C PHE A 79 4.24 -10.72 25.97
N ASP A 80 3.81 -10.63 27.21
CA ASP A 80 4.63 -10.90 28.39
C ASP A 80 5.85 -9.96 28.55
N SER A 81 6.72 -10.30 29.49
CA SER A 81 8.03 -9.71 29.75
C SER A 81 9.01 -9.99 28.62
N TRP A 82 9.80 -8.98 28.26
CA TRP A 82 10.97 -9.09 27.36
C TRP A 82 12.18 -8.57 28.15
N ASP A 83 13.07 -9.45 28.58
CA ASP A 83 14.35 -9.19 29.24
C ASP A 83 15.54 -8.94 28.27
N ASN A 84 15.47 -7.86 27.48
CA ASN A 84 16.44 -7.44 26.42
C ASN A 84 16.27 -8.11 25.05
N GLU A 85 15.09 -8.63 24.77
CA GLU A 85 14.68 -9.16 23.48
C GLU A 85 14.14 -8.03 22.57
N SER A 86 14.05 -8.33 21.29
CA SER A 86 13.68 -7.39 20.25
C SER A 86 13.06 -8.09 19.05
N VAL A 87 12.26 -7.32 18.31
CA VAL A 87 11.82 -7.67 16.96
C VAL A 87 12.51 -6.72 15.97
N PHE A 88 13.29 -7.30 15.08
CA PHE A 88 14.01 -6.64 14.00
C PHE A 88 13.13 -6.56 12.76
N VAL A 89 13.01 -5.37 12.17
CA VAL A 89 12.25 -5.16 10.93
C VAL A 89 13.22 -4.89 9.79
N TYR A 90 13.14 -5.68 8.74
CA TYR A 90 13.96 -5.55 7.54
C TYR A 90 13.10 -5.16 6.34
N LYS A 91 13.63 -4.27 5.51
CA LYS A 91 13.13 -3.95 4.17
C LYS A 91 14.19 -4.29 3.14
N ASP A 92 13.88 -5.19 2.21
CA ASP A 92 14.81 -5.65 1.17
C ASP A 92 16.18 -6.08 1.74
N ASN A 93 16.15 -6.84 2.85
CA ASN A 93 17.32 -7.31 3.62
C ASN A 93 18.12 -6.19 4.35
N VAL A 94 17.65 -4.95 4.36
CA VAL A 94 18.23 -3.86 5.15
C VAL A 94 17.44 -3.70 6.45
N LEU A 95 18.13 -3.69 7.59
CA LEU A 95 17.51 -3.42 8.89
C LEU A 95 16.99 -1.97 8.92
N ILE A 96 15.69 -1.80 9.17
CA ILE A 96 15.03 -0.48 9.25
C ILE A 96 14.50 -0.15 10.64
N ASP A 97 14.33 -1.15 11.51
CA ASP A 97 13.97 -0.92 12.92
C ASP A 97 14.47 -2.07 13.80
N ASN A 98 14.78 -1.73 15.06
CA ASN A 98 15.06 -2.68 16.13
C ASN A 98 14.12 -2.35 17.29
N ILE A 99 13.01 -3.08 17.38
CA ILE A 99 11.95 -2.78 18.32
C ILE A 99 12.19 -3.58 19.61
N SER A 100 12.53 -2.88 20.68
CA SER A 100 12.68 -3.45 22.03
C SER A 100 11.83 -2.63 23.02
N TYR A 101 11.43 -3.29 24.10
CA TYR A 101 10.68 -2.68 25.21
C TYR A 101 11.22 -3.21 26.52
N GLY A 102 10.99 -2.46 27.61
CA GLY A 102 11.35 -2.95 28.94
C GLY A 102 10.50 -4.19 29.34
N PRO A 103 11.01 -5.05 30.24
CA PRO A 103 10.29 -6.25 30.65
C PRO A 103 8.95 -5.94 31.30
N TYR A 104 8.85 -4.80 31.99
CA TYR A 104 7.64 -4.36 32.67
C TYR A 104 6.85 -3.28 31.91
N GLU A 105 7.16 -3.04 30.63
CA GLU A 105 6.47 -2.04 29.83
C GLU A 105 5.16 -2.62 29.27
N GLY A 106 4.04 -1.96 29.60
CA GLY A 106 2.69 -2.35 29.15
C GLY A 106 1.70 -2.53 30.30
N THR A 107 0.68 -3.35 30.08
CA THR A 107 -0.34 -3.71 31.08
C THR A 107 -0.69 -5.19 30.93
N PRO A 108 -0.84 -5.96 32.03
CA PRO A 108 -1.25 -7.36 31.91
C PRO A 108 -2.66 -7.48 31.38
N MET A 109 -2.82 -8.03 30.17
CA MET A 109 -4.11 -8.09 29.48
C MET A 109 -4.29 -9.33 28.60
N CYS A 110 -3.23 -10.01 28.20
CA CYS A 110 -3.24 -11.14 27.29
C CYS A 110 -2.82 -12.45 28.00
N VAL A 111 -2.13 -13.32 27.27
CA VAL A 111 -1.72 -14.71 27.57
C VAL A 111 -1.54 -15.02 29.05
N LEU A 112 -0.84 -14.17 29.80
CA LEU A 112 -0.68 -14.29 31.25
C LEU A 112 -1.10 -12.99 31.97
N SER A 113 -1.89 -13.15 33.04
CA SER A 113 -2.49 -12.02 33.77
C SER A 113 -1.52 -11.21 34.64
N TYR A 114 -0.24 -11.58 34.70
CA TYR A 114 0.74 -10.98 35.61
C TYR A 114 1.83 -10.18 34.88
N PHE A 115 2.16 -10.55 33.65
CA PHE A 115 3.18 -9.87 32.86
C PHE A 115 2.55 -8.88 31.88
N PRO A 116 3.22 -7.74 31.62
CA PRO A 116 2.61 -6.67 30.85
C PRO A 116 2.73 -6.89 29.34
N ASP A 117 1.60 -6.73 28.66
CA ASP A 117 1.51 -6.71 27.22
C ASP A 117 1.48 -5.28 26.69
N LEU A 118 1.93 -5.08 25.46
CA LEU A 118 2.00 -3.75 24.86
C LEU A 118 1.65 -3.80 23.37
N MET A 119 0.70 -2.96 22.95
CA MET A 119 0.26 -2.84 21.56
C MET A 119 0.73 -1.51 20.96
N VAL A 120 1.65 -1.56 20.00
CA VAL A 120 2.27 -0.36 19.41
C VAL A 120 2.15 -0.37 17.90
N LYS A 121 1.61 0.72 17.36
CA LYS A 121 1.58 0.95 15.93
C LYS A 121 2.97 1.34 15.41
N LYS A 122 3.45 0.63 14.40
CA LYS A 122 4.67 0.92 13.66
C LYS A 122 4.35 1.40 12.26
N LEU A 123 5.14 2.34 11.76
CA LEU A 123 4.94 2.99 10.47
C LEU A 123 6.29 3.34 9.86
N TYR A 124 6.47 2.97 8.60
CA TYR A 124 7.67 3.23 7.81
C TYR A 124 7.28 3.84 6.47
N GLN A 125 7.95 4.92 6.08
CA GLN A 125 7.77 5.56 4.78
C GLN A 125 9.07 5.50 3.99
N PHE A 126 8.96 5.19 2.70
CA PHE A 126 10.11 5.12 1.80
C PHE A 126 9.67 5.37 0.36
N ILE A 127 10.63 5.71 -0.49
CA ILE A 127 10.42 5.83 -1.93
C ILE A 127 11.09 4.63 -2.60
N LEU A 128 10.41 3.99 -3.54
CA LEU A 128 11.00 2.90 -4.33
C LEU A 128 11.88 3.45 -5.44
N SER A 129 13.01 2.78 -5.67
CA SER A 129 13.93 3.14 -6.76
C SER A 129 13.29 2.93 -8.14
N LYS A 130 13.83 3.62 -9.14
CA LYS A 130 13.42 3.42 -10.55
C LYS A 130 13.60 1.96 -10.97
N GLY A 131 12.56 1.37 -11.54
CA GLY A 131 12.52 -0.05 -11.95
C GLY A 131 12.21 -1.04 -10.83
N GLN A 132 12.22 -0.63 -9.56
CA GLN A 132 11.84 -1.49 -8.44
C GLN A 132 10.31 -1.54 -8.31
N ASN A 133 9.71 -2.71 -8.56
CA ASN A 133 8.25 -2.91 -8.53
C ASN A 133 7.78 -3.84 -7.39
N TYR A 134 8.64 -4.09 -6.41
CA TYR A 134 8.35 -4.92 -5.26
C TYR A 134 9.15 -4.45 -4.05
N VAL A 135 8.65 -4.80 -2.87
CA VAL A 135 9.35 -4.62 -1.59
C VAL A 135 9.13 -5.86 -0.75
N LYS A 136 10.21 -6.38 -0.16
CA LYS A 136 10.15 -7.48 0.81
C LYS A 136 10.27 -6.92 2.23
N PHE A 137 9.32 -7.29 3.09
CA PHE A 137 9.44 -7.10 4.53
C PHE A 137 9.74 -8.42 5.22
N GLU A 138 10.61 -8.37 6.23
CA GLU A 138 10.95 -9.49 7.07
C GLU A 138 11.01 -9.03 8.52
N LEU A 139 10.34 -9.76 9.41
CA LEU A 139 10.36 -9.54 10.84
C LEU A 139 11.01 -10.75 11.49
N VAL A 140 12.01 -10.51 12.32
CA VAL A 140 12.79 -11.54 13.00
C VAL A 140 12.92 -11.18 14.46
N ASP A 141 12.79 -12.13 15.37
CA ASP A 141 13.09 -11.89 16.78
C ASP A 141 14.40 -12.51 17.24
N ASN A 142 14.86 -12.10 18.43
CA ASN A 142 15.84 -12.83 19.23
C ASN A 142 15.23 -13.31 20.56
N LEU A 143 13.91 -13.50 20.61
CA LEU A 143 13.22 -13.95 21.82
C LEU A 143 13.66 -15.36 22.20
N GLN A 144 13.73 -15.62 23.51
CA GLN A 144 14.07 -16.94 24.01
C GLN A 144 12.83 -17.84 23.96
N ALA A 145 12.97 -19.09 23.50
CA ALA A 145 11.85 -20.00 23.27
C ALA A 145 11.22 -20.59 24.55
N ILE A 146 11.38 -19.95 25.72
CA ILE A 146 11.19 -20.57 27.04
C ILE A 146 9.79 -20.28 27.63
N SER A 147 8.79 -20.24 26.75
CA SER A 147 7.34 -20.39 27.00
C SER A 147 6.49 -19.21 27.46
N GLU A 148 7.01 -17.99 27.65
CA GLU A 148 6.14 -16.85 28.05
C GLU A 148 6.31 -15.62 27.14
N GLU A 149 7.53 -15.27 26.77
CA GLU A 149 7.81 -14.12 25.91
C GLU A 149 7.45 -14.39 24.45
N SER A 150 6.62 -13.53 23.87
CA SER A 150 6.29 -13.65 22.46
C SER A 150 5.83 -12.34 21.83
N TRP A 151 5.59 -12.38 20.53
CA TRP A 151 5.09 -11.25 19.78
C TRP A 151 4.07 -11.65 18.72
N GLY A 152 3.27 -10.68 18.28
CA GLY A 152 2.35 -10.86 17.16
C GLY A 152 2.16 -9.57 16.38
N ILE A 153 1.60 -9.66 15.18
CA ILE A 153 1.29 -8.49 14.37
C ILE A 153 -0.12 -8.55 13.80
N ARG A 154 -0.67 -7.37 13.52
CA ARG A 154 -1.96 -7.19 12.82
C ARG A 154 -2.05 -5.83 12.16
N ASP A 155 -3.17 -5.56 11.49
CA ASP A 155 -3.49 -4.28 10.83
C ASP A 155 -2.39 -3.83 9.84
N ILE A 156 -1.72 -4.81 9.23
CA ILE A 156 -0.68 -4.64 8.23
C ILE A 156 -1.29 -3.96 6.99
N LYS A 157 -0.71 -2.82 6.61
CA LYS A 157 -1.13 -2.04 5.45
C LYS A 157 0.07 -1.61 4.63
N ILE A 158 -0.10 -1.68 3.31
CA ILE A 158 0.77 -1.03 2.33
C ILE A 158 -0.08 0.00 1.58
N GLU A 159 0.33 1.25 1.66
CA GLU A 159 -0.37 2.38 1.03
C GLU A 159 0.59 3.16 0.11
N VAL A 160 0.06 3.69 -0.99
CA VAL A 160 0.75 4.74 -1.77
C VAL A 160 0.29 6.09 -1.23
N LEU A 161 1.22 6.91 -0.76
CA LEU A 161 0.87 8.22 -0.17
C LEU A 161 0.51 9.26 -1.24
N GLU A 162 1.17 9.21 -2.38
CA GLU A 162 0.95 10.14 -3.50
C GLU A 162 0.66 9.36 -4.79
N PRO A 163 -0.55 8.77 -4.93
CA PRO A 163 -0.94 8.13 -6.17
C PRO A 163 -1.05 9.19 -7.27
N CYS A 164 -0.53 8.87 -8.46
CA CYS A 164 -0.64 9.71 -9.64
C CYS A 164 -1.16 8.91 -10.83
N VAL A 165 -1.78 9.62 -11.77
CA VAL A 165 -1.97 9.14 -13.13
C VAL A 165 -0.93 9.82 -14.00
N ASP A 166 -0.22 9.01 -14.77
CA ASP A 166 0.84 9.48 -15.66
C ASP A 166 0.30 9.48 -17.09
N PHE A 167 0.28 10.64 -17.73
CA PHE A 167 -0.13 10.84 -19.11
C PHE A 167 1.09 11.07 -19.99
N TYR A 168 1.11 10.44 -21.16
CA TYR A 168 2.26 10.43 -22.06
C TYR A 168 1.89 10.93 -23.45
N SER A 169 2.79 11.67 -24.09
CA SER A 169 2.58 12.21 -25.44
C SER A 169 2.73 11.14 -26.53
N GLU A 170 3.40 10.03 -26.23
CA GLU A 170 3.58 8.88 -27.14
C GLU A 170 2.94 7.59 -26.61
N CYS A 171 2.76 6.60 -27.50
CA CYS A 171 2.28 5.28 -27.10
C CYS A 171 3.35 4.52 -26.30
N ASN A 172 2.92 3.52 -25.55
CA ASN A 172 3.75 2.67 -24.69
C ASN A 172 4.50 3.42 -23.58
N PHE A 173 3.86 4.46 -23.01
CA PHE A 173 4.37 5.25 -21.88
C PHE A 173 5.68 5.99 -22.19
N GLN A 174 5.76 6.61 -23.37
CA GLN A 174 6.94 7.31 -23.86
C GLN A 174 6.63 8.79 -24.17
N GLY A 175 7.69 9.57 -24.45
CA GLY A 175 7.59 10.99 -24.77
C GLY A 175 7.45 11.88 -23.55
N ASP A 176 6.80 13.03 -23.73
CA ASP A 176 6.58 14.00 -22.65
C ASP A 176 5.63 13.42 -21.61
N LEU A 177 5.92 13.71 -20.33
CA LEU A 177 5.20 13.18 -19.18
C LEU A 177 4.48 14.31 -18.45
N TRP A 178 3.18 14.13 -18.24
CA TRP A 178 2.37 14.98 -17.39
C TRP A 178 1.69 14.14 -16.31
N LYS A 179 1.92 14.51 -15.04
CA LYS A 179 1.40 13.78 -13.88
C LYS A 179 0.28 14.58 -13.23
N ILE A 180 -0.80 13.89 -12.89
CA ILE A 180 -1.80 14.40 -11.95
C ILE A 180 -1.78 13.52 -10.71
N CYS A 181 -1.43 14.10 -9.57
CA CYS A 181 -1.26 13.40 -8.30
C CYS A 181 -2.31 13.88 -7.28
N SER A 182 -2.93 12.94 -6.58
CA SER A 182 -3.84 13.13 -5.45
C SER A 182 -5.10 14.00 -5.67
N GLY A 183 -6.19 13.60 -5.00
CA GLY A 183 -7.46 14.34 -4.98
C GLY A 183 -8.27 14.24 -6.28
N ASN A 184 -9.58 14.42 -6.18
CA ASN A 184 -10.43 14.40 -7.37
C ASN A 184 -10.15 15.63 -8.24
N GLN A 185 -9.48 15.43 -9.37
CA GLN A 185 -9.06 16.51 -10.26
C GLN A 185 -9.91 16.52 -11.52
N THR A 186 -10.26 17.71 -12.01
CA THR A 186 -10.88 17.91 -13.32
C THR A 186 -10.05 18.93 -14.10
N THR A 187 -9.43 18.50 -15.20
CA THR A 187 -8.64 19.37 -16.08
C THR A 187 -9.35 19.56 -17.41
N PHE A 188 -9.63 20.80 -17.78
CA PHE A 188 -10.17 21.12 -19.11
C PHE A 188 -9.11 20.92 -20.20
N ALA A 189 -9.55 20.47 -21.38
CA ALA A 189 -8.67 20.13 -22.50
C ALA A 189 -7.70 21.24 -22.92
N LYS A 190 -8.07 22.52 -22.74
CA LYS A 190 -7.20 23.67 -23.03
C LYS A 190 -5.94 23.74 -22.15
N PHE A 191 -5.99 23.16 -20.95
CA PHE A 191 -4.89 23.14 -19.99
C PHE A 191 -4.06 21.85 -20.06
N VAL A 192 -4.53 20.84 -20.80
CA VAL A 192 -3.71 19.66 -21.10
C VAL A 192 -2.47 20.15 -21.87
N PRO A 193 -1.25 19.68 -21.54
CA PRO A 193 0.00 20.21 -22.10
C PRO A 193 0.39 19.65 -23.48
N PHE A 194 -0.10 18.46 -23.84
CA PHE A 194 0.14 17.82 -25.14
C PHE A 194 -1.02 16.88 -25.52
N LYS A 195 -1.02 16.35 -26.76
CA LYS A 195 -1.94 15.28 -27.16
C LYS A 195 -1.57 14.00 -26.40
N ILE A 196 -2.49 13.47 -25.61
CA ILE A 196 -2.27 12.25 -24.82
C ILE A 196 -2.42 11.03 -25.73
N LYS A 197 -1.40 10.16 -25.76
CA LYS A 197 -1.41 8.89 -26.50
C LYS A 197 -1.36 7.66 -25.62
N SER A 198 -0.85 7.74 -24.39
CA SER A 198 -0.95 6.63 -23.44
C SER A 198 -1.13 7.10 -21.99
N ILE A 199 -1.71 6.24 -21.15
CA ILE A 199 -2.07 6.56 -19.76
C ILE A 199 -1.66 5.39 -18.87
N TYR A 200 -0.83 5.66 -17.88
CA TYR A 200 -0.52 4.69 -16.82
C TYR A 200 -1.40 4.98 -15.60
N ILE A 201 -2.21 3.98 -15.21
CA ILE A 201 -3.23 4.08 -14.17
C ILE A 201 -2.93 3.01 -13.12
N LEU A 202 -2.62 3.44 -11.90
CA LEU A 202 -2.53 2.51 -10.77
C LEU A 202 -3.92 1.91 -10.49
N ASN A 203 -3.95 0.61 -10.18
CA ASN A 203 -5.20 -0.12 -9.95
C ASN A 203 -6.07 0.55 -8.87
N GLY A 204 -7.34 0.79 -9.17
CA GLY A 204 -8.29 1.48 -8.29
C GLY A 204 -8.48 2.97 -8.59
N ILE A 205 -7.58 3.61 -9.35
CA ILE A 205 -7.82 4.97 -9.86
C ILE A 205 -8.76 4.90 -11.07
N THR A 206 -9.71 5.84 -11.13
CA THR A 206 -10.60 6.00 -12.29
C THR A 206 -10.26 7.26 -13.07
N VAL A 207 -10.03 7.13 -14.37
CA VAL A 207 -9.84 8.25 -15.32
C VAL A 207 -11.04 8.32 -16.25
N GLN A 208 -11.64 9.50 -16.39
CA GLN A 208 -12.80 9.75 -17.23
C GLN A 208 -12.47 10.83 -18.26
N LEU A 209 -12.64 10.51 -19.54
CA LEU A 209 -12.52 11.44 -20.66
C LEU A 209 -13.92 11.70 -21.21
N ARG A 210 -14.36 12.97 -21.26
CA ARG A 210 -15.71 13.33 -21.73
C ARG A 210 -15.67 14.06 -23.07
N ASP A 211 -16.59 13.67 -23.95
CA ASP A 211 -16.87 14.37 -25.20
C ASP A 211 -17.40 15.82 -24.99
N SER A 212 -17.14 16.68 -25.96
CA SER A 212 -17.51 18.10 -26.12
C SER A 212 -18.99 18.48 -25.91
N LYS A 213 -19.90 17.52 -25.98
CA LYS A 213 -21.33 17.76 -25.71
C LYS A 213 -21.60 17.61 -24.21
N TYR A 214 -21.50 18.71 -23.46
CA TYR A 214 -21.71 18.82 -22.00
C TYR A 214 -22.97 18.12 -21.44
N HIS A 215 -24.03 17.95 -22.23
CA HIS A 215 -25.29 17.32 -21.81
C HIS A 215 -25.67 16.05 -22.59
N GLY A 216 -24.78 15.50 -23.42
CA GLY A 216 -25.07 14.30 -24.23
C GLY A 216 -23.86 13.57 -24.83
N GLY A 217 -22.64 13.94 -24.42
CA GLY A 217 -21.40 13.34 -24.90
C GLY A 217 -21.06 12.02 -24.21
N ILE A 218 -20.36 11.14 -24.92
CA ILE A 218 -19.87 9.86 -24.39
C ILE A 218 -18.82 10.11 -23.31
N LEU A 219 -18.98 9.45 -22.17
CA LEU A 219 -17.99 9.40 -21.10
C LEU A 219 -17.20 8.09 -21.24
N LYS A 220 -15.92 8.16 -21.61
CA LYS A 220 -15.06 6.98 -21.66
C LYS A 220 -14.30 6.87 -20.34
N THR A 221 -14.43 5.74 -19.67
CA THR A 221 -13.86 5.49 -18.35
C THR A 221 -12.76 4.44 -18.46
N TYR A 222 -11.64 4.71 -17.79
CA TYR A 222 -10.47 3.85 -17.72
C TYR A 222 -10.10 3.59 -16.26
N THR A 223 -9.89 2.33 -15.93
CA THR A 223 -9.47 1.85 -14.60
C THR A 223 -8.17 1.05 -14.66
N SER A 224 -7.56 0.96 -15.85
CA SER A 224 -6.34 0.22 -16.14
C SER A 224 -5.51 0.94 -17.22
N ASN A 225 -4.23 0.56 -17.30
CA ASN A 225 -3.28 1.13 -18.23
C ASN A 225 -3.80 1.11 -19.68
N GLN A 226 -3.58 2.22 -20.39
CA GLN A 226 -3.87 2.37 -21.82
C GLN A 226 -2.55 2.56 -22.56
N THR A 227 -2.11 1.54 -23.30
CA THR A 227 -0.81 1.54 -24.00
C THR A 227 -0.81 2.42 -25.24
N CYS A 228 -1.95 2.61 -25.91
CA CYS A 228 -2.08 3.51 -27.04
C CYS A 228 -3.54 3.96 -27.17
N LEU A 229 -3.76 5.23 -27.49
CA LEU A 229 -5.06 5.87 -27.57
C LEU A 229 -5.22 6.55 -28.94
N ASP A 230 -5.85 5.87 -29.88
CA ASP A 230 -5.97 6.36 -31.27
C ASP A 230 -7.27 7.13 -31.53
N ASP A 231 -8.28 6.97 -30.67
CA ASP A 231 -9.64 7.48 -30.92
C ASP A 231 -9.94 8.88 -30.37
N PHE A 232 -8.98 9.53 -29.72
CA PHE A 232 -9.19 10.80 -29.02
C PHE A 232 -8.65 12.02 -29.74
N HIS A 233 -9.49 13.04 -29.76
CA HIS A 233 -9.24 14.30 -30.42
C HIS A 233 -9.17 15.41 -29.39
N PHE A 234 -8.07 16.16 -29.40
CA PHE A 234 -7.80 17.25 -28.47
C PHE A 234 -7.79 18.56 -29.27
N PRO A 235 -8.89 19.34 -29.29
CA PRO A 235 -9.08 20.48 -30.20
C PRO A 235 -7.97 21.53 -30.19
N LYS A 236 -7.32 21.74 -29.03
CA LYS A 236 -6.20 22.68 -28.87
C LYS A 236 -5.03 22.37 -29.80
N TYR A 237 -4.82 21.11 -30.16
CA TYR A 237 -3.67 20.64 -30.94
C TYR A 237 -3.97 20.48 -32.43
N GLU A 238 -5.22 20.67 -32.86
CA GLU A 238 -5.62 20.50 -34.26
C GLU A 238 -5.56 21.79 -35.08
N LYS A 239 -5.40 22.96 -34.45
CA LYS A 239 -5.24 24.25 -35.14
C LYS A 239 -3.79 24.58 -35.53
N LEU A 240 -2.91 23.59 -35.58
CA LEU A 240 -1.47 23.76 -35.92
C LEU A 240 -1.03 22.95 -37.15
N GLN A 241 -1.99 22.42 -37.94
CA GLN A 241 -1.77 21.94 -39.30
C GLN A 241 -2.52 22.84 -40.28
#